data_AF-A0A4V5NH22-F1
#
_entry.id   AF-A0A4V5NH22-F1
#
_cell.length_a   1.000
_cell.length_b   1.000
_cell.length_c   1.000
_cell.angle_alpha   90.00
_cell.angle_beta   90.00
_cell.angle_gamma   90.00
#
_symmetry.space_group_name_H-M   'P 1'
#
loop_
_entity.id
_entity.type
_entity.pdbx_description
1 polymer ?
#
loop_
_entity_poly.entity_id
_entity_poly.type
_entity_poly.pdbx_seq_one_letter_code
_entity_poly.pdbx_strand_id
1 'polypeptide(L)'
;MSSISDWIHDQKHTLYEPPPAYEPLVDYDLPTQPSKHALDAALSHLALAIAALYRAGPYYKRQSEHLWFFAAGSWSRDVYVREVEKAGKLLPKRESVAQDVMFAEMKAREAVNVLWREGDGRDARDLMEAIGEFKAGCQ
;
A
#
# COMPACT_ATOMS: atom_id res chain seq x y z
N MET A 1 26.79 17.31 78.98
CA MET A 1 25.45 17.40 78.35
C MET A 1 25.45 16.48 77.15
N SER A 2 24.48 15.54 77.12
CA SER A 2 23.79 14.92 75.97
C SER A 2 24.50 14.82 74.61
N SER A 3 24.40 13.77 73.82
CA SER A 3 23.67 12.50 73.88
C SER A 3 24.19 11.64 72.72
N ILE A 4 24.24 10.34 72.97
CA ILE A 4 24.39 9.27 72.00
C ILE A 4 23.12 9.18 71.14
N SER A 5 23.27 8.89 69.85
CA SER A 5 22.36 8.11 68.99
C SER A 5 23.11 7.88 67.68
N ASP A 6 23.85 6.77 67.55
CA ASP A 6 23.37 5.43 67.17
C ASP A 6 23.01 5.33 65.69
N TRP A 7 23.95 4.81 64.90
CA TRP A 7 23.83 3.66 64.00
C TRP A 7 25.14 3.54 63.20
N ILE A 8 26.06 2.58 63.39
CA ILE A 8 25.95 1.11 63.26
C ILE A 8 25.12 0.79 62.00
N HIS A 9 25.63 0.23 60.90
CA HIS A 9 26.73 -0.71 60.77
C HIS A 9 27.18 -0.78 59.31
N ASP A 10 28.45 -1.12 59.16
CA ASP A 10 29.09 -1.75 58.02
C ASP A 10 28.19 -2.75 57.27
N GLN A 11 28.14 -2.66 55.93
CA GLN A 11 28.29 -3.83 55.04
C GLN A 11 28.29 -3.43 53.55
N LYS A 12 29.48 -3.55 52.95
CA LYS A 12 29.76 -4.22 51.66
C LYS A 12 28.77 -3.97 50.51
N HIS A 13 29.23 -3.33 49.44
CA HIS A 13 29.45 -3.97 48.14
C HIS A 13 29.82 -2.92 47.09
N THR A 14 31.03 -3.06 46.56
CA THR A 14 31.45 -2.57 45.25
C THR A 14 30.40 -2.91 44.18
N LEU A 15 29.74 -1.90 43.60
CA LEU A 15 29.23 -1.99 42.23
C LEU A 15 29.42 -0.63 41.55
N TYR A 16 30.41 -0.60 40.66
CA TYR A 16 30.63 0.44 39.68
C TYR A 16 29.42 0.43 38.74
N GLU A 17 28.58 1.47 38.78
CA GLU A 17 27.48 1.63 37.84
C GLU A 17 28.05 2.23 36.54
N PRO A 18 28.00 1.53 35.39
CA PRO A 18 28.41 2.15 34.14
C PRO A 18 27.37 3.20 33.71
N PRO A 19 27.79 4.32 33.08
CA PRO A 19 26.84 5.31 32.59
C PRO A 19 25.94 4.69 31.52
N PRO A 20 24.68 5.15 31.38
CA PRO A 20 23.77 4.62 30.37
C PRO A 20 24.41 4.80 29.00
N ALA A 21 24.53 3.70 28.25
CA ALA A 21 24.93 3.75 26.87
C ALA A 21 23.96 4.67 26.12
N TYR A 22 24.51 5.73 25.54
CA TYR A 22 23.84 6.43 24.45
C TYR A 22 23.60 5.41 23.35
N GLU A 23 22.39 4.88 23.25
CA GLU A 23 21.91 4.24 22.03
C GLU A 23 21.70 5.35 20.99
N PRO A 24 22.49 5.41 19.91
CA PRO A 24 22.15 6.25 18.79
C PRO A 24 21.07 5.50 18.00
N LEU A 25 19.81 5.60 18.43
CA LEU A 25 18.68 5.20 17.59
C LEU A 25 18.39 6.32 16.59
N VAL A 26 19.35 6.52 15.70
CA VAL A 26 19.12 7.19 14.42
C VAL A 26 18.78 6.07 13.45
N ASP A 27 17.52 5.62 13.47
CA ASP A 27 17.00 4.74 12.43
C ASP A 27 16.67 5.63 11.23
N TYR A 28 17.71 5.92 10.46
CA TYR A 28 17.61 6.55 9.15
C TYR A 28 16.83 5.62 8.22
N ASP A 29 15.60 6.00 7.89
CA ASP A 29 15.02 5.82 6.56
C ASP A 29 15.18 4.38 5.97
N LEU A 30 14.83 3.35 6.75
CA LEU A 30 14.66 2.03 6.15
C LEU A 30 13.46 2.11 5.20
N PRO A 31 13.60 1.75 3.91
CA PRO A 31 12.44 1.53 3.07
C PRO A 31 11.66 0.41 3.74
N THR A 32 10.49 0.75 4.29
CA THR A 32 9.53 -0.25 4.79
C THR A 32 9.35 -1.22 3.63
N GLN A 33 9.84 -2.43 3.79
CA GLN A 33 9.72 -3.45 2.76
C GLN A 33 8.23 -3.55 2.46
N PRO A 34 7.78 -3.42 1.18
CA PRO A 34 6.37 -3.44 0.86
C PRO A 34 5.75 -4.63 1.54
N SER A 35 4.72 -4.42 2.36
CA SER A 35 3.98 -5.56 2.84
C SER A 35 3.42 -6.19 1.57
N LYS A 36 3.81 -7.42 1.24
CA LYS A 36 3.34 -8.12 0.03
C LYS A 36 1.80 -8.03 -0.10
N HIS A 37 1.14 -7.92 1.05
CA HIS A 37 -0.28 -7.66 1.23
C HIS A 37 -0.80 -6.34 0.65
N ALA A 38 -0.04 -5.24 0.72
CA ALA A 38 -0.43 -3.94 0.18
C ALA A 38 -0.51 -3.95 -1.35
N LEU A 39 0.53 -4.46 -2.01
CA LEU A 39 0.57 -4.60 -3.47
C LEU A 39 -0.50 -5.57 -3.97
N ASP A 40 -0.68 -6.72 -3.31
CA ASP A 40 -1.74 -7.68 -3.65
C ASP A 40 -3.16 -7.05 -3.51
N ALA A 41 -3.38 -6.25 -2.47
CA ALA A 41 -4.63 -5.52 -2.28
C ALA A 41 -4.84 -4.45 -3.35
N ALA A 42 -3.81 -3.65 -3.65
CA ALA A 42 -3.86 -2.64 -4.71
C ALA A 42 -4.18 -3.25 -6.07
N LEU A 43 -3.53 -4.37 -6.41
CA LEU A 43 -3.79 -5.12 -7.64
C LEU A 43 -5.22 -5.69 -7.67
N SER A 44 -5.76 -6.11 -6.53
CA SER A 44 -7.16 -6.56 -6.43
C SER A 44 -8.16 -5.44 -6.72
N HIS A 45 -7.93 -4.24 -6.18
CA HIS A 45 -8.72 -3.05 -6.51
C HIS A 45 -8.58 -2.68 -8.00
N LEU A 46 -7.36 -2.75 -8.55
CA LEU A 46 -7.10 -2.45 -9.95
C LEU A 46 -7.79 -3.46 -10.89
N ALA A 47 -7.84 -4.75 -10.53
CA ALA A 47 -8.56 -5.76 -11.29
C ALA A 47 -10.07 -5.47 -11.36
N LEU A 48 -10.67 -5.01 -10.26
CA LEU A 48 -12.07 -4.56 -10.24
C LEU A 48 -12.29 -3.33 -11.15
N ALA A 49 -11.35 -2.38 -11.13
CA ALA A 49 -11.43 -1.20 -11.99
C ALA A 49 -11.40 -1.60 -13.48
N ILE A 50 -10.44 -2.42 -13.87
CA ILE A 50 -10.25 -2.88 -15.25
C ILE A 50 -11.45 -3.72 -15.70
N ALA A 51 -11.98 -4.60 -14.85
CA ALA A 51 -13.16 -5.38 -15.18
C ALA A 51 -14.38 -4.48 -15.45
N ALA A 52 -14.56 -3.40 -14.68
CA ALA A 52 -15.62 -2.43 -14.92
C ALA A 52 -15.41 -1.68 -16.25
N LEU A 53 -14.17 -1.28 -16.59
CA LEU A 53 -13.85 -0.67 -17.89
C LEU A 53 -14.09 -1.62 -19.07
N TYR A 54 -13.77 -2.91 -18.92
CA TYR A 54 -14.06 -3.93 -19.93
C TYR A 54 -15.56 -4.05 -20.18
N ARG A 55 -16.37 -3.97 -19.10
CA ARG A 55 -17.83 -3.99 -19.17
C ARG A 55 -18.42 -2.71 -19.77
N ALA A 56 -17.78 -1.56 -19.50
CA ALA A 56 -18.19 -0.26 -20.02
C ALA A 56 -18.13 -0.22 -21.56
N GLY A 57 -17.13 -0.86 -22.18
CA GLY A 57 -17.10 -1.10 -23.62
C GLY A 57 -15.70 -1.26 -24.22
N PRO A 58 -15.60 -1.54 -25.53
CA PRO A 58 -14.33 -1.82 -26.21
C PRO A 58 -13.37 -0.62 -26.23
N TYR A 59 -13.89 0.61 -26.22
CA TYR A 59 -13.09 1.83 -26.14
C TYR A 59 -12.31 1.89 -24.82
N TYR A 60 -13.02 1.80 -23.68
CA TYR A 60 -12.42 1.79 -22.35
C TYR A 60 -11.51 0.58 -22.11
N LYS A 61 -11.85 -0.58 -22.70
CA LYS A 61 -10.98 -1.76 -22.67
C LYS A 61 -9.59 -1.48 -23.27
N ARG A 62 -9.52 -0.81 -24.43
CA ARG A 62 -8.23 -0.46 -25.06
C ARG A 62 -7.44 0.52 -24.21
N GLN A 63 -8.10 1.53 -23.65
CA GLN A 63 -7.42 2.53 -22.81
C GLN A 63 -6.89 1.94 -21.50
N SER A 64 -7.58 0.95 -20.94
CA SER A 64 -7.12 0.29 -19.71
C SER A 64 -5.84 -0.55 -19.90
N GLU A 65 -5.29 -0.65 -21.11
CA GLU A 65 -3.95 -1.25 -21.32
C GLU A 65 -2.84 -0.45 -20.63
N HIS A 66 -3.01 0.86 -20.40
CA HIS A 66 -2.08 1.64 -19.59
C HIS A 66 -2.01 1.14 -18.14
N LEU A 67 -3.13 0.67 -17.60
CA LEU A 67 -3.19 0.07 -16.25
C LEU A 67 -2.56 -1.32 -16.21
N TRP A 68 -2.43 -2.00 -17.35
CA TRP A 68 -1.71 -3.27 -17.42
C TRP A 68 -0.21 -3.09 -17.20
N PHE A 69 0.40 -1.99 -17.67
CA PHE A 69 1.84 -1.77 -17.46
C PHE A 69 2.23 -1.74 -15.99
N PHE A 70 1.39 -1.15 -15.14
CA PHE A 70 1.56 -1.22 -13.70
C PHE A 70 1.47 -2.67 -13.17
N ALA A 71 0.45 -3.43 -13.60
CA ALA A 71 0.25 -4.80 -13.14
C ALA A 71 1.32 -5.79 -13.65
N ALA A 72 1.99 -5.49 -14.77
CA ALA A 72 2.97 -6.37 -15.41
C ALA A 72 4.22 -6.61 -14.55
N GLY A 73 4.52 -5.74 -13.58
CA GLY A 73 5.58 -5.97 -12.59
C GLY A 73 5.28 -7.12 -11.63
N SER A 74 4.00 -7.48 -11.46
CA SER A 74 3.54 -8.45 -10.47
C SER A 74 2.84 -9.66 -11.07
N TRP A 75 2.16 -9.50 -12.20
CA TRP A 75 1.36 -10.54 -12.85
C TRP A 75 1.84 -10.82 -14.26
N SER A 76 1.86 -12.11 -14.63
CA SER A 76 1.92 -12.49 -16.05
C SER A 76 0.60 -12.14 -16.75
N ARG A 77 0.60 -12.09 -18.08
CA ARG A 77 -0.62 -11.79 -18.85
C ARG A 77 -1.75 -12.77 -18.54
N ASP A 78 -1.44 -14.05 -18.36
CA ASP A 78 -2.44 -15.08 -18.00
C ASP A 78 -2.99 -14.92 -16.59
N VAL A 79 -2.17 -14.46 -15.64
CA VAL A 79 -2.63 -14.15 -14.27
C VAL A 79 -3.54 -12.93 -14.31
N TYR A 80 -3.14 -11.88 -15.03
CA TYR A 80 -3.94 -10.68 -15.20
C TYR A 80 -5.32 -10.98 -15.81
N VAL A 81 -5.39 -11.74 -16.90
CA VAL A 81 -6.67 -12.11 -17.52
C VAL A 81 -7.55 -12.86 -16.52
N ARG A 82 -6.99 -13.83 -15.78
CA ARG A 82 -7.74 -14.59 -14.77
C ARG A 82 -8.24 -13.73 -13.62
N GLU A 83 -7.41 -12.84 -13.07
CA GLU A 83 -7.81 -11.97 -11.96
C GLU A 83 -8.83 -10.92 -12.41
N VAL A 84 -8.72 -10.37 -13.63
CA VAL A 84 -9.74 -9.46 -14.20
C VAL A 84 -11.07 -10.19 -14.44
N GLU A 85 -11.04 -11.42 -14.99
CA GLU A 85 -12.26 -12.23 -15.16
C GLU A 85 -12.93 -12.56 -13.83
N LYS A 86 -12.12 -12.93 -12.82
CA LYS A 86 -12.59 -13.21 -11.46
C LYS A 86 -13.18 -11.96 -10.81
N ALA A 87 -12.53 -10.81 -10.94
CA ALA A 87 -13.03 -9.52 -10.46
C ALA A 87 -14.34 -9.12 -11.19
N GLY A 88 -14.45 -9.42 -12.48
CA GLY A 88 -15.65 -9.20 -13.28
C GLY A 88 -16.90 -9.88 -12.73
N LYS A 89 -16.74 -11.06 -12.11
CA LYS A 89 -17.83 -11.80 -11.44
C LYS A 89 -18.28 -11.16 -10.13
N LEU A 90 -17.44 -10.30 -9.54
CA LEU A 90 -17.71 -9.58 -8.28
C LEU A 90 -18.28 -8.18 -8.53
N LEU A 91 -18.40 -7.75 -9.78
CA LEU A 91 -18.93 -6.44 -10.09
C LEU A 91 -20.41 -6.34 -9.72
N PRO A 92 -20.86 -5.18 -9.21
CA PRO A 92 -22.27 -4.93 -8.97
C PRO A 92 -23.05 -4.98 -10.30
N LYS A 93 -24.38 -5.11 -10.21
CA LYS A 93 -25.25 -5.11 -11.39
C LYS A 93 -24.98 -3.86 -12.24
N ARG A 94 -24.86 -4.04 -13.56
CA ARG A 94 -24.65 -2.94 -14.49
C ARG A 94 -25.91 -2.09 -14.60
N GLU A 95 -25.82 -0.81 -14.29
CA GLU A 95 -26.92 0.15 -14.53
C GLU A 95 -26.61 1.06 -15.73
N SER A 96 -25.37 1.54 -15.87
CA SER A 96 -24.95 2.36 -17.03
C SER A 96 -23.44 2.30 -17.28
N VAL A 97 -23.03 2.73 -18.49
CA VAL A 97 -21.60 2.91 -18.86
C VAL A 97 -20.94 3.95 -17.94
N ALA A 98 -21.62 5.08 -17.67
CA ALA A 98 -21.07 6.14 -16.83
C ALA A 98 -20.77 5.66 -15.40
N GLN A 99 -21.65 4.83 -14.84
CA GLN A 99 -21.39 4.25 -13.51
C GLN A 99 -20.25 3.23 -13.53
N ASP A 100 -20.10 2.43 -14.58
CA ASP A 100 -18.96 1.50 -14.70
C ASP A 100 -17.63 2.28 -14.72
N VAL A 101 -17.58 3.41 -15.44
CA VAL A 101 -16.40 4.30 -15.48
C VAL A 101 -16.15 4.94 -14.12
N MET A 102 -17.18 5.50 -13.47
CA MET A 102 -17.04 6.09 -12.13
C MET A 102 -16.58 5.05 -11.09
N PHE A 103 -17.11 3.84 -11.15
CA PHE A 103 -16.69 2.74 -10.28
C PHE A 103 -15.23 2.37 -10.52
N ALA A 104 -14.79 2.32 -11.78
CA ALA A 104 -13.41 2.07 -12.12
C ALA A 104 -12.47 3.15 -11.56
N GLU A 105 -12.82 4.43 -11.69
CA GLU A 105 -12.03 5.52 -11.12
C GLU A 105 -11.94 5.46 -9.60
N MET A 106 -13.06 5.13 -8.92
CA MET A 106 -13.08 4.91 -7.47
C MET A 106 -12.12 3.80 -7.06
N LYS A 107 -12.19 2.65 -7.74
CA LYS A 107 -11.34 1.48 -7.42
C LYS A 107 -9.86 1.74 -7.71
N ALA A 108 -9.55 2.43 -8.80
CA ALA A 108 -8.18 2.86 -9.09
C ALA A 108 -7.63 3.80 -8.00
N ARG A 109 -8.47 4.71 -7.47
CA ARG A 109 -8.09 5.56 -6.34
C ARG A 109 -7.90 4.78 -5.04
N GLU A 110 -8.77 3.80 -4.76
CA GLU A 110 -8.59 2.91 -3.61
C GLU A 110 -7.27 2.14 -3.68
N ALA A 111 -6.88 1.65 -4.86
CA ALA A 111 -5.59 0.98 -5.05
C ALA A 111 -4.40 1.91 -4.70
N VAL A 112 -4.42 3.16 -5.16
CA VAL A 112 -3.41 4.18 -4.81
C VAL A 112 -3.40 4.46 -3.29
N ASN A 113 -4.58 4.57 -2.68
CA ASN A 113 -4.70 4.85 -1.25
C ASN A 113 -4.15 3.71 -0.39
N VAL A 114 -4.34 2.46 -0.80
CA VAL A 114 -3.77 1.28 -0.11
C VAL A 114 -2.25 1.38 -0.10
N LEU A 115 -1.63 1.62 -1.26
CA LEU A 115 -0.17 1.74 -1.38
C LEU A 115 0.37 2.89 -0.51
N TRP A 116 -0.27 4.06 -0.53
CA TRP A 116 0.16 5.18 0.32
C TRP A 116 0.07 4.89 1.83
N ARG A 117 -1.01 4.23 2.27
CA ARG A 117 -1.23 3.91 3.68
C ARG A 117 -0.20 2.93 4.23
N GLU A 118 0.24 2.00 3.39
CA GLU A 118 1.17 0.94 3.77
C GLU A 118 2.64 1.34 3.59
N GLY A 119 2.91 2.58 3.10
CA GLY A 119 4.26 3.11 2.92
C GLY A 119 4.87 2.86 1.55
N ASP A 120 4.12 2.27 0.61
CA ASP A 120 4.55 1.94 -0.75
C ASP A 120 4.45 3.15 -1.70
N GLY A 121 5.13 4.23 -1.32
CA GLY A 121 5.02 5.51 -2.02
C GLY A 121 5.61 5.54 -3.42
N ARG A 122 6.45 4.55 -3.80
CA ARG A 122 6.93 4.39 -5.17
C ARG A 122 5.83 3.79 -6.05
N ASP A 123 5.33 2.61 -5.68
CA ASP A 123 4.26 1.94 -6.42
C ASP A 123 3.00 2.81 -6.50
N ALA A 124 2.70 3.59 -5.46
CA ALA A 124 1.59 4.54 -5.49
C ALA A 124 1.75 5.63 -6.56
N ARG A 125 2.98 6.12 -6.80
CA ARG A 125 3.28 7.11 -7.85
C ARG A 125 3.19 6.47 -9.23
N ASP A 126 3.78 5.30 -9.40
CA ASP A 126 3.76 4.55 -10.67
C ASP A 126 2.31 4.25 -11.08
N LEU A 127 1.46 3.87 -10.11
CA LEU A 127 0.03 3.67 -10.37
C LEU A 127 -0.71 4.97 -10.72
N MET A 128 -0.39 6.09 -10.06
CA MET A 128 -0.98 7.39 -10.41
C MET A 128 -0.59 7.84 -11.83
N GLU A 129 0.64 7.59 -12.25
CA GLU A 129 1.09 7.87 -13.61
C GLU A 129 0.31 7.04 -14.63
N ALA A 130 0.17 5.73 -14.40
CA ALA A 130 -0.64 4.85 -15.24
C ALA A 130 -2.12 5.28 -15.33
N ILE A 131 -2.70 5.77 -14.22
CA ILE A 131 -4.06 6.35 -14.20
C ILE A 131 -4.10 7.66 -15.00
N GLY A 132 -3.06 8.49 -14.92
CA GLY A 132 -2.93 9.73 -15.68
C GLY A 132 -2.92 9.47 -17.19
N GLU A 133 -2.14 8.50 -17.65
CA GLU A 133 -2.10 8.08 -19.05
C GLU A 133 -3.45 7.55 -19.54
N PHE A 134 -4.11 6.69 -18.74
CA PHE A 134 -5.45 6.22 -19.02
C PHE A 134 -6.44 7.38 -19.24
N LYS A 135 -6.40 8.40 -18.37
CA LYS A 135 -7.27 9.57 -18.46
C LYS A 135 -6.96 10.46 -19.66
N ALA A 136 -5.68 10.63 -20.00
CA ALA A 136 -5.28 11.36 -21.19
C ALA A 136 -5.79 10.67 -22.47
N GLY A 137 -5.81 9.34 -22.49
CA GLY A 137 -6.39 8.56 -23.60
C GLY A 137 -7.91 8.70 -23.74
N CYS A 138 -8.62 9.13 -22.69
CA CYS A 138 -10.08 9.33 -22.67
C CYS A 138 -10.58 10.68 -23.20
N GLN A 139 -9.68 11.59 -23.54
CA GLN A 139 -9.97 12.93 -24.09
C GLN A 139 -10.12 12.89 -25.61
#